data_AF-A0A2V2QNU4-F1
#
_entry.id   AF-A0A2V2QNU4-F1
#
_cell.length_a   1.000
_cell.length_b   1.000
_cell.length_c   1.000
_cell.angle_alpha   90.00
_cell.angle_beta   90.00
_cell.angle_gamma   90.00
#
_symmetry.space_group_name_H-M   'P 1'
#
loop_
_entity.id
_entity.type
_entity.pdbx_description
1 polymer ?
#
loop_
_entity_poly.entity_id
_entity_poly.type
_entity_poly.pdbx_seq_one_letter_code
_entity_poly.pdbx_strand_id
1 'polypeptide(L)' 'LEGAWLASVTATVERATLTLPTGARTGAWAAGAGRQGLHTEPFGRMLAEMQHLHRSHPGASW' A
#
# COMPACT_ATOMS: atom_id res chain seq x y z
N LEU A 1 15.89 5.18 4.91
CA LEU A 1 15.45 4.02 4.10
C LEU A 1 15.41 4.33 2.60
N GLU A 2 15.08 5.56 2.18
CA GLU A 2 14.84 5.87 0.76
C GLU A 2 15.98 5.46 -0.19
N GLY A 3 17.23 5.84 0.07
CA GLY A 3 18.35 5.51 -0.84
C GLY A 3 18.56 4.01 -1.02
N ALA A 4 18.55 3.25 0.08
CA ALA A 4 18.69 1.79 0.03
C ALA A 4 17.49 1.11 -0.66
N TRP A 5 16.27 1.60 -0.40
CA TRP A 5 15.06 1.13 -1.06
C TRP A 5 15.10 1.40 -2.57
N LEU A 6 15.47 2.62 -2.98
CA LEU A 6 15.51 3.01 -4.38
C LEU A 6 16.54 2.17 -5.13
N ALA A 7 17.74 1.99 -4.57
CA ALA A 7 18.78 1.13 -5.16
C ALA A 7 18.28 -0.31 -5.39
N SER A 8 17.58 -0.89 -4.41
CA SER A 8 17.02 -2.24 -4.52
C SER A 8 15.93 -2.35 -5.58
N VAL A 9 15.04 -1.37 -5.68
CA VAL A 9 13.95 -1.35 -6.67
C VAL A 9 14.51 -1.14 -8.07
N THR A 10 15.43 -0.18 -8.26
CA THR A 10 16.10 0.09 -9.54
C THR A 10 16.77 -1.18 -10.08
N ALA A 11 17.59 -1.84 -9.26
CA ALA A 11 18.28 -3.07 -9.67
C ALA A 11 17.31 -4.21 -10.07
N THR A 12 16.11 -4.25 -9.50
CA THR A 12 15.09 -5.24 -9.87
C THR A 12 14.43 -4.89 -11.21
N VAL A 13 14.09 -3.62 -11.41
CA VAL A 13 13.45 -3.12 -12.62
C VAL A 13 14.38 -3.21 -13.83
N GLU A 14 15.65 -2.84 -13.67
CA GLU A 14 16.67 -2.94 -14.73
C GLU A 14 16.95 -4.39 -15.15
N ARG A 15 17.02 -5.32 -14.18
CA ARG A 15 17.14 -6.76 -14.48
C ARG A 15 15.93 -7.29 -15.25
N ALA A 16 14.75 -6.70 -15.06
CA ALA A 16 13.56 -7.00 -15.84
C ALA A 16 13.55 -6.29 -17.21
N THR A 17 14.63 -5.60 -17.60
CA THR A 17 14.76 -4.81 -18.84
C THR A 17 13.76 -3.66 -18.96
N LEU A 18 13.25 -3.18 -17.82
CA LEU A 18 12.30 -2.07 -17.74
C LEU A 18 13.00 -0.78 -17.33
N THR A 19 12.32 0.35 -17.54
CA THR A 19 12.78 1.68 -17.12
C THR A 19 11.92 2.20 -15.98
N LEU A 20 12.53 2.88 -15.02
CA LEU A 20 11.77 3.53 -13.95
C LEU A 20 10.93 4.70 -14.49
N PRO A 21 9.71 4.91 -13.97
CA PRO A 21 8.91 6.08 -14.31
C PRO A 21 9.62 7.40 -13.94
N THR A 22 9.58 8.40 -14.81
CA THR A 22 10.27 9.70 -14.65
C THR A 22 9.36 10.83 -14.14
N GLY A 23 8.15 10.50 -13.68
CA GLY A 23 7.20 11.48 -13.13
C GLY A 23 7.50 11.92 -11.71
N ALA A 24 6.83 12.98 -11.25
CA ALA A 24 6.93 13.45 -9.87
C ALA A 24 6.60 12.31 -8.89
N ARG A 25 7.52 12.02 -7.96
CA ARG A 25 7.31 11.02 -6.90
C ARG A 25 6.24 11.44 -5.89
N THR A 26 5.86 12.71 -5.94
CA THR A 26 4.79 13.34 -5.18
C THR A 26 3.86 14.05 -6.17
N GLY A 27 2.64 13.54 -6.33
CA GLY A 27 1.62 14.08 -7.24
C GLY A 27 0.22 13.86 -6.67
N ALA A 28 -0.80 13.71 -7.53
CA ALA A 28 -2.21 13.49 -7.14
C ALA A 28 -2.43 12.35 -6.12
N TRP A 29 -1.44 11.47 -5.99
CA TRP A 29 -1.32 10.53 -4.90
C TRP A 29 0.10 10.63 -4.30
N ALA A 30 0.18 10.87 -2.99
CA ALA A 30 1.41 10.73 -2.22
C ALA A 30 1.20 9.61 -1.20
N ALA A 31 2.00 8.54 -1.30
CA ALA A 31 2.04 7.52 -0.27
C ALA A 31 2.45 8.17 1.06
N GLY A 32 1.62 8.04 2.11
CA GLY A 32 2.03 8.46 3.46
C GLY A 32 0.90 8.81 4.42
N ALA A 33 -0.21 9.37 3.91
CA ALA A 33 -1.33 9.81 4.75
C ALA A 33 -2.09 8.64 5.43
N GLY A 34 -1.87 7.40 5.00
CA GLY A 34 -2.46 6.22 5.64
C GLY A 34 -2.09 6.07 7.12
N ARG A 35 -0.93 6.57 7.56
CA ARG A 35 -0.57 6.59 9.00
C ARG A 35 -1.39 7.60 9.81
N GLN A 36 -2.08 8.51 9.13
CA GLN A 36 -2.99 9.50 9.72
C GLN A 36 -4.46 9.04 9.59
N GLY A 37 -4.71 7.80 9.15
CA GLY A 37 -6.07 7.28 8.93
C GLY A 37 -6.71 7.73 7.61
N LEU A 38 -5.96 8.40 6.72
CA LEU A 38 -6.44 8.84 5.41
C LEU A 38 -6.12 7.76 4.37
N HIS A 39 -7.14 6.98 4.02
CA HIS A 39 -7.02 5.86 3.08
C HIS A 39 -7.74 6.14 1.78
N THR A 40 -7.31 5.44 0.72
CA THR A 40 -8.06 5.40 -0.53
C THR A 40 -9.32 4.54 -0.36
N GLU A 41 -10.32 4.79 -1.21
CA GLU A 41 -11.63 4.11 -1.19
C GLU A 41 -11.56 2.57 -1.09
N PRO A 42 -10.64 1.84 -1.77
CA PRO A 42 -10.57 0.39 -1.67
C PRO A 42 -10.34 -0.15 -0.25
N PHE A 43 -9.70 0.62 0.63
CA PHE A 43 -9.39 0.18 1.99
C PHE A 43 -10.67 -0.09 2.81
N GLY A 44 -11.72 0.71 2.62
CA GLY A 44 -13.00 0.50 3.30
C GLY A 44 -13.63 -0.86 2.95
N ARG A 45 -13.64 -1.22 1.67
CA ARG A 45 -14.15 -2.53 1.21
C ARG A 45 -13.32 -3.68 1.75
N MET A 46 -12.00 -3.56 1.71
CA MET A 46 -11.10 -4.57 2.26
C MET A 46 -11.38 -4.86 3.75
N LEU A 47 -11.56 -3.81 4.56
CA LEU A 47 -11.89 -3.98 5.97
C LEU A 47 -13.30 -4.51 6.22
N ALA A 48 -14.27 -4.21 5.34
CA ALA A 48 -15.60 -4.79 5.42
C ALA A 48 -15.54 -6.32 5.31
N GLU A 49 -14.82 -6.83 4.31
CA GLU A 49 -14.63 -8.26 4.09
C GLU A 49 -13.81 -8.91 5.20
N MET A 50 -12.63 -8.36 5.50
CA MET A 50 -11.71 -8.95 6.50
C MET A 50 -12.33 -9.07 7.89
N GLN A 51 -13.20 -8.12 8.26
CA GLN A 51 -13.77 -8.06 9.60
C GLN A 51 -15.21 -8.56 9.65
N HIS A 52 -15.77 -9.05 8.54
CA HIS A 52 -17.18 -9.48 8.49
C HIS A 52 -17.47 -10.54 9.56
N LEU A 53 -16.73 -11.65 9.56
CA LEU A 53 -16.99 -12.77 10.48
C LEU A 53 -16.92 -12.34 11.95
N HIS A 54 -15.89 -11.57 12.31
CA HIS A 54 -15.66 -11.09 13.66
C HIS A 54 -16.75 -10.11 14.12
N ARG A 55 -17.17 -9.19 13.25
CA ARG A 55 -18.25 -8.23 13.57
C ARG A 55 -19.61 -8.90 13.67
N SER A 56 -19.86 -9.92 12.87
CA SER A 56 -21.11 -10.69 12.89
C SER A 56 -21.23 -11.62 14.11
N HIS A 57 -20.11 -12.03 14.72
CA HIS A 57 -20.10 -12.95 15.87
C HIS A 57 -19.21 -12.46 17.02
N PRO A 58 -19.64 -11.43 17.77
CA PRO A 58 -18.86 -10.89 18.89
C PRO A 58 -18.62 -11.93 19.99
N GLY A 59 -17.36 -12.08 20.44
CA GLY A 59 -16.98 -12.99 21.52
C GLY A 59 -16.73 -14.45 21.09
N ALA A 60 -16.90 -14.78 19.80
CA ALA A 60 -16.51 -16.09 19.28
C ALA A 60 -14.99 -16.30 19.35
N SER A 61 -14.56 -17.51 19.72
CA SER A 61 -13.16 -17.95 19.69
C SER A 61 -12.92 -18.86 18.49
N TRP A 62 -11.79 -18.67 17.82
CA TRP A 62 -11.35 -19.44 16.65
C TRP A 62 -9.90 -19.84 16.80
#